data_AF-A0A920H3K0-F1
#
_entry.id   AF-A0A920H3K0-F1
#
_cell.length_a   1.000
_cell.length_b   1.000
_cell.length_c   1.000
_cell.angle_alpha   90.00
_cell.angle_beta   90.00
_cell.angle_gamma   90.00
#
_symmetry.space_group_name_H-M   'P 1'
#
loop_
_entity.id
_entity.type
_entity.pdbx_description
1 polymer ?
#
loop_
_entity_poly.entity_id
_entity_poly.type
_entity_poly.pdbx_seq_one_letter_code
_entity_poly.pdbx_strand_id
1 'polypeptide(L)'
;MLFKIHRILGVSLIFFILLLSFTGLVLQHPDYFETRKKFVGPSMVKFFYDIKPCEIYGFEFEEQWILTCNNKVFINDIKILSNFNEIHSVQKVGDDYKIGIDKFVLTISDEGEITKSFNKITGEKTSPVFSKVDNTYSKLIEYDELAKVISYERIIVDMHTGRIFGVAGISLIDIISIGIILLSITGFITWLKRKLTH
;
A
#
# COMPACT_ATOMS: atom_id res chain seq x y z
N MET A 1 -18.29 24.50 -39.92
CA MET A 1 -18.70 24.15 -38.55
C MET A 1 -17.76 23.13 -37.91
N LEU A 2 -17.52 21.98 -38.55
CA LEU A 2 -16.64 20.89 -38.05
C LEU A 2 -15.25 21.36 -37.59
N PHE A 3 -14.56 22.18 -38.40
CA PHE A 3 -13.24 22.75 -38.04
C PHE A 3 -13.27 23.60 -36.76
N LYS A 4 -14.35 24.38 -36.54
CA LYS A 4 -14.47 25.22 -35.34
C LYS A 4 -14.66 24.35 -34.09
N ILE A 5 -15.49 23.30 -34.19
CA ILE A 5 -15.74 22.35 -33.10
C ILE A 5 -14.46 21.59 -32.74
N HIS A 6 -13.74 21.06 -33.75
CA HIS A 6 -12.48 20.37 -33.54
C HIS A 6 -11.45 21.25 -32.82
N ARG A 7 -11.32 22.52 -33.22
CA ARG A 7 -10.38 23.46 -32.59
C ARG A 7 -10.74 23.75 -31.13
N ILE A 8 -12.01 23.97 -30.81
CA ILE A 8 -12.46 24.26 -29.45
C ILE A 8 -12.25 23.04 -28.54
N LEU A 9 -12.63 21.84 -29.00
CA LEU A 9 -12.40 20.60 -28.27
C LEU A 9 -10.91 20.36 -28.03
N GLY A 10 -10.07 20.54 -29.05
CA GLY A 10 -8.63 20.34 -28.94
C GLY A 10 -7.98 21.26 -27.89
N VAL A 11 -8.32 22.55 -27.90
CA VAL A 11 -7.80 23.51 -26.91
C VAL A 11 -8.30 23.21 -25.50
N SER A 12 -9.57 22.79 -25.37
CA SER A 12 -10.13 22.43 -24.06
C SER A 12 -9.51 21.18 -23.46
N LEU A 13 -9.08 20.22 -24.30
CA LEU A 13 -8.59 18.91 -23.86
C LEU A 13 -7.07 18.83 -23.73
N ILE A 14 -6.31 19.80 -24.25
CA ILE A 14 -4.84 19.72 -24.32
C ILE A 14 -4.18 19.47 -22.96
N PHE A 15 -4.67 20.14 -21.91
CA PHE A 15 -4.17 19.94 -20.55
C PHE A 15 -4.31 18.49 -20.11
N PHE A 16 -5.49 17.91 -20.30
CA PHE A 16 -5.78 16.54 -19.90
C PHE A 16 -5.03 15.51 -20.75
N ILE A 17 -4.90 15.75 -22.05
CA ILE A 17 -4.11 14.89 -22.94
C ILE A 17 -2.64 14.87 -22.49
N LEU A 18 -2.06 16.03 -22.17
CA LEU A 18 -0.69 16.09 -21.66
C LEU A 18 -0.54 15.39 -20.31
N LEU A 19 -1.48 15.60 -19.39
CA LEU A 19 -1.48 14.93 -18.09
C LEU A 19 -1.56 13.40 -18.23
N LEU A 20 -2.51 12.90 -19.03
CA LEU A 20 -2.71 11.48 -19.27
C LEU A 20 -1.54 10.85 -20.03
N SER A 21 -0.97 11.57 -21.00
CA SER A 21 0.22 11.11 -21.72
C SER A 21 1.44 11.05 -20.80
N PHE A 22 1.66 12.07 -19.96
CA PHE A 22 2.80 12.09 -19.04
C PHE A 22 2.70 10.97 -18.01
N THR A 23 1.54 10.82 -17.37
CA THR A 23 1.30 9.71 -16.43
C THR A 23 1.40 8.34 -17.11
N GLY A 24 0.88 8.20 -18.34
CA GLY A 24 1.02 6.98 -19.13
C GLY A 24 2.46 6.62 -19.45
N LEU A 25 3.31 7.60 -19.79
CA LEU A 25 4.75 7.38 -20.01
C LEU A 25 5.46 6.89 -18.74
N VAL A 26 5.13 7.46 -17.59
CA VAL A 26 5.67 7.01 -16.31
C VAL A 26 5.22 5.58 -16.00
N LEU A 27 3.96 5.25 -16.28
CA LEU A 27 3.40 3.89 -16.10
C LEU A 27 3.97 2.87 -17.09
N GLN A 28 4.41 3.29 -18.28
CA GLN A 28 5.04 2.41 -19.27
C GLN A 28 6.49 2.04 -18.89
N HIS A 29 7.16 2.88 -18.09
CA HIS A 29 8.55 2.68 -17.66
C HIS A 29 8.69 2.57 -16.12
N PRO A 30 7.96 1.65 -15.46
CA PRO A 30 7.92 1.57 -14.01
C PRO A 30 9.26 1.19 -13.38
N ASP A 31 10.12 0.49 -14.14
CA ASP A 31 11.45 0.10 -13.67
C ASP A 31 12.45 1.26 -13.70
N TYR A 32 12.35 2.15 -14.71
CA TYR A 32 13.20 3.35 -14.79
C TYR A 32 12.90 4.33 -13.65
N PHE A 33 11.61 4.49 -13.31
CA PHE A 33 11.17 5.37 -12.22
C PHE A 33 11.08 4.66 -10.86
N GLU A 34 11.35 3.34 -10.83
CA GLU A 34 11.22 2.48 -9.65
C GLU A 34 9.86 2.56 -8.93
N THR A 35 8.80 2.93 -9.64
CA THR A 35 7.47 3.23 -9.07
C THR A 35 6.81 2.01 -8.43
N ARG A 36 7.21 0.80 -8.86
CA ARG A 36 6.81 -0.49 -8.27
C ARG A 36 7.54 -0.83 -6.96
N LYS A 37 8.77 -0.36 -6.81
CA LYS A 37 9.65 -0.71 -5.69
C LYS A 37 9.60 0.33 -4.57
N LYS A 38 9.24 1.57 -4.91
CA LYS A 38 9.05 2.65 -3.95
C LYS A 38 7.61 2.68 -3.48
N PHE A 39 7.45 2.67 -2.17
CA PHE A 39 6.17 2.84 -1.53
C PHE A 39 5.99 4.26 -1.00
N VAL A 40 4.74 4.68 -0.91
CA VAL A 40 4.40 6.04 -0.49
C VAL A 40 4.37 6.14 1.03
N GLY A 41 4.78 7.30 1.53
CA GLY A 41 4.78 7.54 2.98
C GLY A 41 3.37 7.49 3.59
N PRO A 42 3.25 7.18 4.89
CA PRO A 42 1.97 7.06 5.60
C PRO A 42 1.03 8.26 5.45
N SER A 43 1.57 9.48 5.38
CA SER A 43 0.77 10.70 5.18
C SER A 43 -0.01 10.69 3.87
N MET A 44 0.62 10.24 2.78
CA MET A 44 -0.01 10.16 1.46
C MET A 44 -1.03 9.03 1.42
N VAL A 45 -0.70 7.88 2.01
CA VAL A 45 -1.60 6.73 2.14
C VAL A 45 -2.89 7.14 2.86
N LYS A 46 -2.77 7.81 4.01
CA LYS A 46 -3.92 8.30 4.77
C LYS A 46 -4.72 9.35 3.99
N PHE A 47 -4.03 10.30 3.34
CA PHE A 47 -4.67 11.39 2.62
C PHE A 47 -5.49 10.91 1.41
N PHE A 48 -4.93 10.00 0.58
CA PHE A 48 -5.57 9.58 -0.67
C PHE A 48 -6.45 8.33 -0.54
N TYR A 49 -6.20 7.47 0.45
CA TYR A 49 -6.86 6.17 0.55
C TYR A 49 -7.62 5.94 1.85
N ASP A 50 -7.56 6.85 2.82
CA ASP A 50 -8.17 6.72 4.15
C ASP A 50 -7.84 5.37 4.85
N ILE A 51 -6.65 4.82 4.55
CA ILE A 51 -6.20 3.57 5.17
C ILE A 51 -5.74 3.90 6.58
N LYS A 52 -6.41 3.30 7.56
CA LYS A 52 -6.08 3.42 8.98
C LYS A 52 -4.92 2.48 9.34
N PRO A 53 -4.02 2.88 10.26
CA PRO A 53 -2.99 1.99 10.77
C PRO A 53 -3.64 0.81 11.50
N CYS A 54 -2.92 -0.32 11.58
CA CYS A 54 -3.34 -1.43 12.42
C CYS A 54 -3.31 -1.03 13.88
N GLU A 55 -4.19 -1.62 14.68
CA GLU A 55 -4.10 -1.46 16.13
C GLU A 55 -3.00 -2.35 16.69
N ILE A 56 -2.13 -1.77 17.51
CA ILE A 56 -1.04 -2.47 18.17
C ILE A 56 -1.48 -2.98 19.54
N TYR A 57 -1.41 -4.30 19.72
CA TYR A 57 -1.63 -4.95 20.99
C TYR A 57 -0.36 -5.67 21.44
N GLY A 58 -0.07 -5.64 22.73
CA GLY A 58 1.14 -6.24 23.25
C GLY A 58 1.24 -6.20 24.76
N PHE A 59 2.38 -6.68 25.22
CA PHE A 59 2.77 -6.67 26.62
C PHE A 59 4.31 -6.61 26.72
N GLU A 60 4.77 -6.16 27.87
CA GLU A 60 6.19 -6.14 28.22
C GLU A 60 6.55 -7.44 28.94
N PHE A 61 7.67 -8.04 28.54
CA PHE A 61 8.21 -9.23 29.18
C PHE A 61 9.73 -9.09 29.28
N GLU A 62 10.24 -8.99 30.51
CA GLU A 62 11.68 -8.83 30.81
C GLU A 62 12.37 -7.80 29.90
N GLU A 63 11.85 -6.56 29.90
CA GLU A 63 12.36 -5.40 29.15
C GLU A 63 12.23 -5.48 27.62
N GLN A 64 11.60 -6.53 27.09
CA GLN A 64 11.26 -6.65 25.66
C GLN A 64 9.76 -6.46 25.46
N TRP A 65 9.40 -5.74 24.40
CA TRP A 65 7.99 -5.59 24.02
C TRP A 65 7.62 -6.66 23.01
N ILE A 66 6.64 -7.50 23.35
CA ILE A 66 6.03 -8.42 22.38
C ILE A 66 4.77 -7.73 21.86
N LEU A 67 4.83 -7.29 20.61
CA LEU A 67 3.79 -6.51 19.95
C LEU A 67 3.17 -7.29 18.80
N THR A 68 1.90 -7.01 18.54
CA THR A 68 1.10 -7.62 17.49
C THR A 68 0.39 -6.54 16.69
N CYS A 69 0.37 -6.72 15.38
CA CYS A 69 -0.36 -5.88 14.43
C CYS A 69 -0.96 -6.82 13.39
N ASN A 70 -2.30 -6.87 13.31
CA ASN A 70 -3.01 -7.86 12.50
C ASN A 70 -2.53 -9.30 12.83
N ASN A 71 -2.01 -10.05 11.85
CA ASN A 71 -1.45 -11.40 12.02
C ASN A 71 0.09 -11.40 11.97
N LYS A 72 0.75 -10.33 12.42
CA LYS A 72 2.22 -10.23 12.52
C LYS A 72 2.69 -9.99 13.96
N VAL A 73 3.75 -10.70 14.36
CA VAL A 73 4.39 -10.55 15.69
C VAL A 73 5.70 -9.80 15.54
N PHE A 74 5.90 -8.85 16.43
CA PHE A 74 7.08 -8.03 16.54
C PHE A 74 7.67 -8.16 17.94
N ILE A 75 8.98 -8.14 18.01
CA ILE A 75 9.70 -7.92 19.26
C ILE A 75 10.35 -6.55 19.14
N ASN A 76 9.98 -5.64 20.02
CA ASN A 76 10.24 -4.22 19.88
C ASN A 76 9.68 -3.74 18.54
N ASP A 77 10.51 -3.44 17.55
CA ASP A 77 10.14 -3.07 16.18
C ASP A 77 10.48 -4.14 15.12
N ILE A 78 11.14 -5.23 15.52
CA ILE A 78 11.62 -6.25 14.59
C ILE A 78 10.53 -7.28 14.34
N LYS A 79 10.12 -7.44 13.08
CA LYS A 79 9.13 -8.44 12.66
C LYS A 79 9.72 -9.85 12.74
N ILE A 80 9.14 -10.69 13.59
CA ILE A 80 9.59 -12.08 13.84
C ILE A 80 8.78 -13.09 13.01
N LEU A 81 7.45 -12.90 12.97
CA LEU A 81 6.53 -13.83 12.35
C LEU A 81 5.42 -13.10 11.60
N SER A 82 4.91 -13.73 10.55
CA SER A 82 3.70 -13.33 9.84
C SER A 82 2.78 -14.53 9.70
N ASN A 83 1.47 -14.29 9.64
CA ASN A 83 0.40 -15.28 9.54
C ASN A 83 0.29 -16.19 10.77
N PHE A 84 0.15 -15.60 11.96
CA PHE A 84 -0.25 -16.34 13.17
C PHE A 84 -1.71 -16.04 13.51
N ASN A 85 -2.40 -16.96 14.21
CA ASN A 85 -3.74 -16.68 14.72
C ASN A 85 -3.67 -16.12 16.14
N GLU A 86 -3.16 -16.88 17.10
CA GLU A 86 -3.12 -16.46 18.50
C GLU A 86 -1.80 -16.83 19.17
N ILE A 87 -1.33 -15.93 20.03
CA ILE A 87 -0.24 -16.20 20.97
C ILE A 87 -0.88 -16.80 22.23
N HIS A 88 -0.60 -18.07 22.50
CA HIS A 88 -1.22 -18.80 23.60
C HIS A 88 -0.45 -18.68 24.92
N SER A 89 0.87 -18.50 24.86
CA SER A 89 1.71 -18.45 26.07
C SER A 89 3.08 -17.87 25.80
N VAL A 90 3.67 -17.23 26.80
CA VAL A 90 5.09 -16.82 26.81
C VAL A 90 5.77 -17.33 28.07
N GLN A 91 7.00 -17.84 27.91
CA GLN A 91 7.78 -18.42 28.99
C GLN A 91 9.26 -18.14 28.77
N LYS A 92 10.00 -17.83 29.84
CA LYS A 92 11.48 -17.87 29.84
C LYS A 92 11.96 -19.24 30.30
N VAL A 93 12.88 -19.86 29.55
CA VAL A 93 13.46 -21.17 29.86
C VAL A 93 14.98 -21.06 29.77
N GLY A 94 15.64 -20.87 30.92
CA GLY A 94 17.06 -20.52 30.96
C GLY A 94 17.26 -19.10 30.40
N ASP A 95 18.13 -18.98 29.42
CA ASP A 95 18.46 -17.74 28.69
C ASP A 95 17.60 -17.59 27.40
N ASP A 96 16.71 -18.55 27.12
CA ASP A 96 15.86 -18.51 25.93
C ASP A 96 14.42 -18.05 26.26
N TYR A 97 13.85 -17.21 25.40
CA TYR A 97 12.43 -16.88 25.39
C TYR A 97 11.65 -17.86 24.52
N LYS A 98 10.60 -18.48 25.06
CA LYS A 98 9.70 -19.39 24.35
C LYS A 98 8.30 -18.81 24.23
N ILE A 99 7.90 -18.51 23.00
CA ILE A 99 6.57 -17.99 22.65
C ILE A 99 5.78 -19.10 21.96
N GLY A 100 4.68 -19.51 22.58
CA GLY A 100 3.75 -20.50 22.04
C GLY A 100 2.72 -19.83 21.14
N ILE A 101 2.78 -20.15 19.86
CA ILE A 101 1.92 -19.58 18.82
C ILE A 101 1.27 -20.71 18.05
N ASP A 102 -0.07 -20.78 18.05
CA ASP A 102 -0.83 -21.85 17.42
C ASP A 102 -0.31 -23.26 17.81
N LYS A 103 0.36 -23.96 16.88
CA LYS A 103 0.98 -25.29 17.07
C LYS A 103 2.51 -25.26 17.18
N PHE A 104 3.10 -24.08 17.19
CA PHE A 104 4.53 -23.86 17.14
C PHE A 104 5.02 -23.17 18.41
N VAL A 105 6.32 -23.34 18.66
CA VAL A 105 7.05 -22.64 19.69
C VAL A 105 8.19 -21.93 19.01
N LEU A 106 8.19 -20.61 19.15
CA LEU A 106 9.33 -19.79 18.82
C LEU A 106 10.25 -19.77 20.03
N THR A 107 11.49 -20.19 19.83
CA THR A 107 12.57 -19.99 20.79
C THR A 107 13.40 -18.81 20.29
N ILE A 108 13.70 -17.87 21.17
CA ILE A 108 14.57 -16.73 20.90
C ILE A 108 15.70 -16.82 21.91
N SER A 109 16.94 -16.99 21.45
CA SER A 109 18.10 -16.94 22.34
C SER A 109 18.41 -15.51 22.75
N ASP A 110 19.16 -15.33 23.84
CA ASP A 110 19.70 -14.02 24.24
C ASP A 110 20.62 -13.39 23.17
N GLU A 111 21.18 -14.19 22.23
CA GLU A 111 21.92 -13.67 21.07
C GLU A 111 20.99 -13.19 19.93
N GLY A 112 19.67 -13.33 20.08
CA GLY A 112 18.68 -12.93 19.09
C GLY A 112 18.43 -13.97 18.00
N GLU A 113 18.93 -15.21 18.14
CA GLU A 113 18.62 -16.28 17.20
C GLU A 113 17.18 -16.77 17.38
N ILE A 114 16.40 -16.74 16.30
CA ILE A 114 14.98 -17.14 16.31
C ILE A 114 14.85 -18.53 15.68
N THR A 115 14.47 -19.51 16.49
CA THR A 115 14.24 -20.89 16.02
C THR A 115 12.76 -21.26 16.14
N LYS A 116 12.20 -21.89 15.09
CA LYS A 116 10.84 -22.43 15.09
C LYS A 116 10.85 -23.92 15.39
N SER A 117 10.13 -24.34 16.43
CA SER A 117 9.91 -25.74 16.77
C SER A 117 8.42 -26.07 16.80
N PHE A 118 8.06 -27.33 16.54
CA PHE A 118 6.69 -27.85 16.67
C PHE A 118 6.41 -28.46 18.05
N ASN A 119 7.40 -28.42 18.95
CA ASN A 119 7.24 -29.02 20.27
C ASN A 119 6.21 -28.25 21.10
N LYS A 120 5.35 -28.96 21.82
CA LYS A 120 4.40 -28.35 22.77
C LYS A 120 5.18 -27.71 23.93
N ILE A 121 4.84 -26.48 24.32
CA ILE A 121 5.42 -25.87 25.53
C ILE A 121 5.00 -26.71 26.74
N THR A 122 5.99 -27.33 27.38
CA THR A 122 5.90 -28.01 28.67
C THR A 122 6.39 -27.06 29.75
N GLY A 123 5.49 -26.54 30.59
CA GLY A 123 5.82 -25.59 31.65
C GLY A 123 4.61 -24.80 32.16
N GLU A 124 4.84 -23.99 33.19
CA GLU A 124 3.87 -23.03 33.70
C GLU A 124 3.61 -21.96 32.63
N LYS A 125 2.39 -21.93 32.11
CA LYS A 125 1.99 -21.01 31.06
C LYS A 125 1.56 -19.72 31.72
N THR A 126 2.25 -18.62 31.42
CA THR A 126 1.60 -17.31 31.56
C THR A 126 0.75 -17.10 30.32
N SER A 127 -0.55 -16.84 30.52
CA SER A 127 -1.40 -16.32 29.46
C SER A 127 -1.18 -14.81 29.41
N PRO A 128 -0.47 -14.28 28.42
CA PRO A 128 -0.23 -12.84 28.32
C PRO A 128 -1.56 -12.10 28.15
N VAL A 129 -1.75 -11.04 28.93
CA VAL A 129 -2.88 -10.12 28.74
C VAL A 129 -2.44 -9.10 27.70
N PHE A 130 -2.88 -9.28 26.46
CA PHE A 130 -2.65 -8.31 25.41
C PHE A 130 -3.49 -7.06 25.66
N SER A 131 -2.80 -5.93 25.81
CA SER A 131 -3.43 -4.61 25.93
C SER A 131 -3.02 -3.74 24.75
N LYS A 132 -3.81 -2.70 24.46
CA LYS A 132 -3.43 -1.71 23.46
C LYS A 132 -2.17 -0.98 23.94
N VAL A 133 -1.14 -0.93 23.10
CA VAL A 133 0.15 -0.32 23.44
C VAL A 133 0.34 0.98 22.65
N ASP A 134 0.66 2.06 23.35
CA ASP A 134 1.08 3.35 22.77
C ASP A 134 2.47 3.71 23.30
N ASN A 135 3.50 3.13 22.68
CA ASN A 135 4.91 3.38 22.97
C ASN A 135 5.70 3.67 21.67
N THR A 136 7.00 3.93 21.80
CA THR A 136 7.87 4.21 20.64
C THR A 136 7.80 3.11 19.59
N TYR A 137 7.84 1.84 20.00
CA TYR A 137 7.80 0.69 19.10
C TYR A 137 6.47 0.57 18.33
N SER A 138 5.34 0.81 19.00
CA SER A 138 4.01 0.81 18.36
C SER A 138 3.93 1.82 17.21
N LYS A 139 4.46 3.04 17.41
CA LYS A 139 4.49 4.10 16.39
C LYS A 139 5.39 3.74 15.21
N LEU A 140 6.53 3.10 15.48
CA LEU A 140 7.45 2.63 14.44
C LEU A 140 6.81 1.54 13.57
N ILE A 141 6.16 0.56 14.20
CA ILE A 141 5.46 -0.52 13.50
C ILE A 141 4.29 0.04 12.68
N GLU A 142 3.45 0.90 13.25
CA GLU A 142 2.34 1.53 12.52
C GLU A 142 2.83 2.29 11.28
N TYR A 143 3.92 3.04 11.41
CA TYR A 143 4.53 3.77 10.30
C TYR A 143 5.06 2.83 9.21
N ASP A 144 5.86 1.82 9.57
CA ASP A 144 6.47 0.88 8.63
C ASP A 144 5.44 0.02 7.90
N GLU A 145 4.42 -0.44 8.62
CA GLU A 145 3.33 -1.24 8.06
C GLU A 145 2.49 -0.41 7.07
N LEU A 146 2.15 0.84 7.42
CA LEU A 146 1.38 1.71 6.54
C LEU A 146 2.21 2.14 5.30
N ALA A 147 3.51 2.36 5.48
CA ALA A 147 4.43 2.73 4.41
C ALA A 147 4.63 1.62 3.37
N LYS A 148 4.22 0.37 3.63
CA LYS A 148 4.36 -0.76 2.69
C LYS A 148 3.08 -1.13 1.96
N VAL A 149 1.99 -0.40 2.17
CA VAL A 149 0.67 -0.77 1.62
C VAL A 149 0.51 -0.36 0.16
N ILE A 150 0.93 0.86 -0.20
CA ILE A 150 0.65 1.46 -1.51
C ILE A 150 1.95 1.89 -2.19
N SER A 151 2.14 1.44 -3.44
CA SER A 151 3.26 1.86 -4.29
C SER A 151 3.02 3.21 -4.95
N TYR A 152 4.07 3.90 -5.38
CA TYR A 152 3.93 5.13 -6.19
C TYR A 152 3.21 4.85 -7.51
N GLU A 153 3.44 3.68 -8.13
CA GLU A 153 2.71 3.24 -9.32
C GLU A 153 1.20 3.30 -9.09
N ARG A 154 0.73 2.80 -7.95
CA ARG A 154 -0.70 2.78 -7.66
C ARG A 154 -1.31 4.17 -7.61
N ILE A 155 -0.63 5.14 -6.99
CA ILE A 155 -1.08 6.54 -6.97
C ILE A 155 -1.14 7.10 -8.40
N ILE A 156 -0.13 6.82 -9.22
CA ILE A 156 -0.07 7.32 -10.60
C ILE A 156 -1.20 6.70 -11.43
N VAL A 157 -1.49 5.41 -11.27
CA VAL A 157 -2.64 4.75 -11.93
C VAL A 157 -3.96 5.38 -11.50
N ASP A 158 -4.15 5.61 -10.20
CA ASP A 158 -5.39 6.20 -9.68
C ASP A 158 -5.54 7.67 -10.11
N MET A 159 -4.44 8.39 -10.30
CA MET A 159 -4.44 9.73 -10.91
C MET A 159 -4.77 9.67 -12.41
N HIS A 160 -4.16 8.74 -13.14
CA HIS A 160 -4.41 8.53 -14.58
C HIS A 160 -5.85 8.13 -14.88
N THR A 161 -6.43 7.27 -14.03
CA THR A 161 -7.82 6.81 -14.17
C THR A 161 -8.85 7.74 -13.52
N GLY A 162 -8.39 8.82 -12.85
CA GLY A 162 -9.25 9.73 -12.10
C GLY A 162 -9.81 9.15 -10.79
N ARG A 163 -9.50 7.89 -10.46
CA ARG A 163 -9.95 7.21 -9.23
C ARG A 163 -9.50 7.91 -7.96
N ILE A 164 -8.39 8.65 -7.99
CA ILE A 164 -7.88 9.41 -6.85
C ILE A 164 -8.88 10.48 -6.34
N PHE A 165 -9.80 10.94 -7.21
CA PHE A 165 -10.89 11.87 -6.85
C PHE A 165 -12.25 11.17 -6.77
N GLY A 166 -12.28 9.84 -6.64
CA GLY A 166 -13.49 9.04 -6.58
C GLY A 166 -14.36 9.15 -7.84
N VAL A 167 -15.68 9.15 -7.65
CA VAL A 167 -16.66 9.13 -8.74
C VAL A 167 -16.57 10.36 -9.64
N ALA A 168 -16.28 11.53 -9.08
CA ALA A 168 -16.15 12.77 -9.85
C ALA A 168 -14.97 12.73 -10.81
N GLY A 169 -13.82 12.23 -10.34
CA GLY A 169 -12.63 12.08 -11.19
C GLY A 169 -12.79 11.04 -12.29
N ILE A 170 -13.39 9.88 -11.97
CA ILE A 170 -13.67 8.84 -12.97
C ILE A 170 -14.59 9.40 -14.07
N SER A 171 -15.68 10.06 -13.67
CA SER A 171 -16.62 10.67 -14.62
C SER A 171 -15.98 11.75 -15.49
N LEU A 172 -15.06 12.54 -14.91
CA LEU A 172 -14.28 13.52 -15.66
C LEU A 172 -13.39 12.85 -16.72
N ILE A 173 -12.68 11.79 -16.36
CA ILE A 173 -11.85 11.03 -17.31
C ILE A 173 -12.70 10.41 -18.42
N ASP A 174 -13.88 9.86 -18.10
CA ASP A 174 -14.79 9.32 -19.13
C ASP A 174 -15.22 10.39 -20.14
N ILE A 175 -15.57 11.59 -19.68
CA ILE A 175 -15.91 12.73 -20.56
C ILE A 175 -14.72 13.12 -21.43
N ILE A 176 -13.52 13.18 -20.85
CA ILE A 176 -12.28 13.47 -21.58
C ILE A 176 -12.01 12.39 -22.65
N SER A 177 -12.18 11.11 -22.32
CA SER A 177 -12.00 10.01 -23.26
C SER A 177 -12.97 10.10 -24.44
N ILE A 178 -14.24 10.39 -24.20
CA ILE A 178 -15.23 10.65 -25.26
C ILE A 178 -14.78 11.85 -26.11
N GLY A 179 -14.32 12.93 -25.46
CA GLY A 179 -13.80 14.11 -26.13
C GLY A 179 -12.62 13.81 -27.06
N ILE A 180 -11.69 12.96 -26.62
CA ILE A 180 -10.54 12.51 -27.41
C ILE A 180 -10.99 11.68 -28.61
N ILE A 181 -11.95 10.76 -28.45
CA ILE A 181 -12.52 9.96 -29.55
C ILE A 181 -13.13 10.89 -30.60
N LEU A 182 -13.94 11.87 -30.18
CA LEU A 182 -14.53 12.85 -31.08
C LEU A 182 -13.45 13.70 -31.78
N LEU A 183 -12.39 14.08 -31.07
CA LEU A 183 -11.26 14.80 -31.63
C LEU A 183 -10.57 13.99 -32.75
N SER A 184 -10.32 12.70 -32.51
CA SER A 184 -9.72 11.78 -33.49
C SER A 184 -10.59 11.62 -34.74
N ILE A 185 -11.90 11.36 -34.55
CA ILE A 185 -12.85 11.19 -35.67
C ILE A 185 -12.96 12.47 -36.49
N THR A 186 -13.15 13.61 -35.83
CA THR A 186 -13.32 14.91 -36.50
C THR A 186 -12.05 15.32 -37.25
N GLY A 187 -10.86 15.05 -36.71
CA GLY A 187 -9.59 15.25 -37.39
C GLY A 187 -9.46 14.40 -38.65
N PHE A 188 -9.80 13.11 -38.56
CA PHE A 188 -9.74 12.20 -39.70
C PHE A 188 -10.72 12.57 -40.82
N ILE A 189 -11.98 12.88 -40.48
CA ILE A 189 -13.00 13.34 -41.45
C ILE A 189 -12.51 14.61 -42.17
N THR A 190 -11.92 15.53 -41.41
CA THR A 190 -11.40 16.79 -41.94
C THR A 190 -10.26 16.56 -42.93
N TRP A 191 -9.34 15.66 -42.61
CA TRP A 191 -8.26 15.24 -43.50
C TRP A 191 -8.79 14.57 -44.78
N LEU A 192 -9.75 13.65 -44.66
CA LEU A 192 -10.37 12.97 -45.81
C LEU A 192 -11.07 13.95 -46.76
N LYS A 193 -11.86 14.88 -46.22
CA LYS A 193 -12.53 15.90 -47.04
C LYS A 193 -11.51 16.72 -47.82
N ARG A 194 -10.45 17.19 -47.17
CA ARG A 194 -9.39 17.94 -47.86
C ARG A 194 -8.71 17.11 -48.95
N LYS A 195 -8.50 15.81 -48.74
CA LYS A 195 -7.89 14.91 -49.74
C LYS A 195 -8.80 14.60 -50.92
N LEU A 196 -10.11 14.48 -50.72
CA LEU A 196 -11.08 14.15 -51.79
C LEU A 196 -11.55 15.37 -52.60
N THR A 197 -11.30 16.59 -52.11
CA THR A 197 -11.66 17.84 -52.80
C THR A 197 -10.49 18.40 -53.63
N HIS A 198 -9.35 17.69 -53.64
CA HIS A 198 -8.17 17.92 -54.47
C HIS A 198 -7.90 16.65 -55.29
#